data_AF-T1BJZ3-F1
#
_entry.id   AF-T1BJZ3-F1
#
_cell.length_a   1.000
_cell.length_b   1.000
_cell.length_c   1.000
_cell.angle_alpha   90.00
_cell.angle_beta   90.00
_cell.angle_gamma   90.00
#
_symmetry.space_group_name_H-M   'P 1'
#
loop_
_entity.id
_entity.type
_entity.pdbx_description
1 polymer ?
#
loop_
_entity_poly.entity_id
_entity_poly.type
_entity_poly.pdbx_seq_one_letter_code
_entity_poly.pdbx_strand_id
1 'polypeptide(L)'
;MTVAVDPLTDADVESFVRDGVVPLREAFPRPVADECRRLLWEATGCAADDLSTWTRPVIRIDGRGDPPFTTAITAPRLCAALDQVAGPGRWVPRTGIGTFPIRFPLDVPPGDDGWHIESTGPGPDGSPIVDPKSCERVVFLLMLFSDVGPGDAPTRVRVGSHTHAARRLFGTEGPA
;
A
#
# COMPACT_ATOMS: atom_id res chain seq x y z
N MET A 1 30.11 -2.29 -15.31
CA MET A 1 29.28 -1.62 -14.29
C MET A 1 28.04 -1.12 -14.99
N THR A 2 26.91 -1.77 -14.78
CA THR A 2 25.62 -1.27 -15.27
C THR A 2 25.24 -0.09 -14.39
N VAL A 3 25.04 1.09 -14.97
CA VAL A 3 24.46 2.22 -14.22
C VAL A 3 23.07 1.74 -13.79
N ALA A 4 22.84 1.62 -12.49
CA ALA A 4 21.50 1.32 -11.99
C ALA A 4 20.63 2.51 -12.39
N VAL A 5 19.64 2.25 -13.25
CA VAL A 5 18.67 3.26 -13.62
C VAL A 5 17.79 3.48 -12.39
N ASP A 6 17.70 4.74 -11.96
CA ASP A 6 16.87 5.11 -10.82
C ASP A 6 15.43 4.63 -11.03
N PRO A 7 14.79 4.08 -9.98
CA PRO A 7 13.47 3.50 -10.12
C PRO A 7 12.37 4.54 -10.38
N LEU A 8 12.53 5.75 -9.84
CA LEU A 8 11.71 6.92 -10.11
C LEU A 8 12.56 7.98 -10.83
N THR A 9 11.97 8.67 -11.80
CA THR A 9 12.58 9.87 -12.38
C THR A 9 12.40 11.08 -11.45
N ASP A 10 13.14 12.16 -11.70
CA ASP A 10 12.93 13.43 -10.96
C ASP A 10 11.48 13.92 -11.07
N ALA A 11 10.88 13.78 -12.26
CA ALA A 11 9.48 14.13 -12.50
C ALA A 11 8.50 13.24 -11.69
N ASP A 12 8.83 11.96 -11.49
CA ASP A 12 8.04 11.06 -10.64
C ASP A 12 8.12 11.48 -9.17
N VAL A 13 9.31 11.87 -8.69
CA VAL A 13 9.50 12.37 -7.31
C VAL A 13 8.77 13.70 -7.10
N GLU A 14 8.85 14.63 -8.06
CA GLU A 14 8.07 15.88 -8.03
C GLU A 14 6.56 15.61 -8.04
N SER A 15 6.12 14.64 -8.85
CA SER A 15 4.72 14.20 -8.87
C SER A 15 4.30 13.62 -7.53
N PHE A 16 5.13 12.79 -6.88
CA PHE A 16 4.83 12.25 -5.57
C PHE A 16 4.61 13.35 -4.53
N VAL A 17 5.48 14.37 -4.49
CA VAL A 17 5.34 15.50 -3.56
C VAL A 17 4.07 16.30 -3.84
N ARG A 18 3.79 16.61 -5.11
CA ARG A 18 2.63 17.41 -5.53
C ARG A 18 1.30 16.68 -5.36
N ASP A 19 1.26 15.41 -5.77
CA ASP A 19 0.04 14.62 -5.96
C ASP A 19 -0.21 13.64 -4.80
N GLY A 20 0.80 13.40 -3.95
CA GLY A 20 0.74 12.53 -2.78
C GLY A 20 0.84 11.04 -3.08
N VAL A 21 1.02 10.66 -4.34
CA VAL A 21 1.08 9.28 -4.81
C VAL A 21 1.90 9.19 -6.10
N VAL A 22 2.65 8.11 -6.24
CA VAL A 22 3.39 7.80 -7.47
C VAL A 22 3.38 6.28 -7.70
N PRO A 23 3.09 5.80 -8.93
CA PRO A 23 3.14 4.39 -9.22
C PRO A 23 4.58 3.92 -9.46
N LEU A 24 5.05 2.96 -8.65
CA LEU A 24 6.28 2.24 -8.95
C LEU A 24 5.98 0.97 -9.77
N ARG A 25 6.33 0.99 -11.06
CA ARG A 25 6.17 -0.18 -11.93
C ARG A 25 7.28 -1.19 -11.68
N GLU A 26 6.91 -2.48 -11.75
CA GLU A 26 7.83 -3.62 -11.64
C GLU A 26 8.66 -3.62 -10.35
N ALA A 27 8.06 -3.17 -9.23
CA ALA A 27 8.73 -3.07 -7.92
C ALA A 27 9.40 -4.39 -7.48
N PHE A 28 8.82 -5.52 -7.85
CA PHE A 28 9.33 -6.87 -7.64
C PHE A 28 8.94 -7.80 -8.81
N PRO A 29 9.65 -8.93 -9.01
CA PRO A 29 9.40 -9.83 -10.14
C PRO A 29 8.02 -10.49 -10.11
N ARG A 30 7.41 -10.69 -11.30
CA ARG A 30 6.12 -11.40 -11.44
C ARG A 30 6.09 -12.78 -10.76
N PRO A 31 7.13 -13.64 -10.83
CA PRO A 31 7.12 -14.92 -10.12
C PRO A 31 6.99 -14.80 -8.59
N VAL A 32 7.53 -13.73 -8.00
CA VAL A 32 7.35 -13.45 -6.56
C VAL A 32 5.89 -13.07 -6.28
N ALA A 33 5.28 -12.28 -7.16
CA ALA A 33 3.87 -11.93 -7.06
C ALA A 33 2.96 -13.16 -7.13
N ASP A 34 3.24 -14.08 -8.07
CA ASP A 34 2.48 -15.31 -8.27
C ASP A 34 2.56 -16.23 -7.04
N GLU A 35 3.73 -16.36 -6.42
CA GLU A 35 3.91 -17.18 -5.21
C GLU A 35 3.21 -16.57 -3.98
N CYS A 36 3.31 -15.24 -3.78
CA CYS A 36 2.49 -14.55 -2.77
C CYS A 36 1.00 -14.79 -3.03
N ARG A 37 0.56 -14.68 -4.28
CA ARG A 37 -0.86 -14.84 -4.64
C ARG A 37 -1.35 -16.27 -4.37
N ARG A 38 -0.54 -17.30 -4.62
CA ARG A 38 -0.87 -18.69 -4.25
C ARG A 38 -1.13 -18.82 -2.75
N LEU A 39 -0.22 -18.29 -1.92
CA LEU A 39 -0.35 -18.32 -0.46
C LEU A 39 -1.52 -17.48 0.08
N LEU A 40 -1.89 -16.42 -0.62
CA LEU A 40 -3.06 -15.61 -0.30
C LEU A 40 -4.34 -16.38 -0.63
N TRP A 41 -4.44 -17.03 -1.78
CA TRP A 41 -5.58 -17.89 -2.12
C TRP A 41 -5.79 -19.01 -1.10
N GLU A 42 -4.72 -19.72 -0.71
CA GLU A 42 -4.80 -20.74 0.34
C GLU A 42 -5.35 -20.18 1.65
N ALA A 43 -4.88 -19.00 2.05
CA ALA A 43 -5.35 -18.35 3.27
C ALA A 43 -6.79 -17.81 3.19
N THR A 44 -7.34 -17.58 1.99
CA THR A 44 -8.78 -17.27 1.85
C THR A 44 -9.67 -18.48 2.11
N GLY A 45 -9.16 -19.70 1.88
CA GLY A 45 -9.97 -20.92 1.83
C GLY A 45 -10.89 -21.02 0.61
N CYS A 46 -10.80 -20.08 -0.34
CA CYS A 46 -11.52 -20.09 -1.61
C CYS A 46 -10.67 -20.72 -2.72
N ALA A 47 -11.32 -21.28 -3.73
CA ALA A 47 -10.66 -21.72 -4.96
C ALA A 47 -10.76 -20.63 -6.03
N ALA A 48 -9.64 -20.32 -6.69
CA ALA A 48 -9.56 -19.23 -7.67
C ALA A 48 -10.38 -19.47 -8.94
N ASP A 49 -10.71 -20.72 -9.23
CA ASP A 49 -11.44 -21.21 -10.40
C ASP A 49 -12.88 -21.64 -10.10
N ASP A 50 -13.33 -21.53 -8.85
CA ASP A 50 -14.69 -21.86 -8.42
C ASP A 50 -15.33 -20.71 -7.67
N LEU A 51 -16.13 -19.92 -8.42
CA LEU A 51 -16.90 -18.78 -7.90
C LEU A 51 -17.87 -19.17 -6.77
N SER A 52 -18.29 -20.43 -6.67
CA SER A 52 -19.20 -20.87 -5.60
C SER A 52 -18.54 -20.83 -4.22
N THR A 53 -17.21 -20.85 -4.17
CA THR A 53 -16.44 -20.71 -2.92
C THR A 53 -16.33 -19.24 -2.47
N TRP A 54 -16.66 -18.28 -3.33
CA TRP A 54 -16.52 -16.84 -3.07
C TRP A 54 -17.78 -16.33 -2.37
N THR A 55 -17.86 -16.56 -1.06
CA THR A 55 -19.09 -16.32 -0.27
C THR A 55 -19.14 -14.95 0.42
N ARG A 56 -18.04 -14.20 0.37
CA ARG A 56 -17.90 -12.87 1.00
C ARG A 56 -17.31 -11.88 -0.01
N PRO A 57 -17.78 -10.62 -0.05
CA PRO A 57 -17.30 -9.62 -1.02
C PRO A 57 -15.86 -9.18 -0.74
N VAL A 58 -15.40 -9.36 0.50
CA VAL A 58 -14.01 -9.15 0.91
C VAL A 58 -13.60 -10.19 1.95
N ILE A 59 -12.41 -10.76 1.79
CA ILE A 59 -11.71 -11.51 2.83
C ILE A 59 -10.44 -10.74 3.18
N ARG A 60 -10.27 -10.43 4.46
CA ARG A 60 -9.06 -9.79 4.98
C ARG A 60 -8.12 -10.86 5.52
N ILE A 61 -6.90 -10.86 5.04
CA ILE A 61 -5.81 -11.65 5.61
C ILE A 61 -4.92 -10.71 6.41
N ASP A 62 -4.52 -11.15 7.59
CA ASP A 62 -3.55 -10.44 8.44
C ASP A 62 -2.18 -10.30 7.76
N GLY A 63 -1.30 -9.51 8.36
CA GLY A 63 0.04 -9.27 7.82
C GLY A 63 0.83 -10.56 7.57
N ARG A 64 1.56 -10.61 6.45
CA ARG A 64 2.34 -11.77 6.02
C ARG A 64 3.83 -11.44 5.97
N GLY A 65 4.64 -12.29 6.58
CA GLY A 65 6.11 -12.20 6.61
C GLY A 65 6.82 -13.41 6.01
N ASP A 66 6.09 -14.33 5.38
CA ASP A 66 6.70 -15.52 4.77
C ASP A 66 7.69 -15.12 3.66
N PRO A 67 8.62 -16.02 3.26
CA PRO A 67 9.71 -15.69 2.34
C PRO A 67 9.32 -14.87 1.09
N PRO A 68 8.26 -15.22 0.32
CA PRO A 68 7.93 -14.44 -0.88
C PRO A 68 7.44 -13.02 -0.55
N PHE A 69 6.74 -12.81 0.57
CA PHE A 69 6.31 -11.47 1.01
C PHE A 69 7.50 -10.63 1.47
N THR A 70 8.43 -11.24 2.20
CA THR A 70 9.70 -10.59 2.57
C THR A 70 10.50 -10.22 1.33
N THR A 71 10.59 -11.10 0.33
CA THR A 71 11.24 -10.80 -0.95
C THR A 71 10.57 -9.63 -1.68
N ALA A 72 9.24 -9.56 -1.67
CA ALA A 72 8.52 -8.45 -2.32
C ALA A 72 8.77 -7.10 -1.62
N ILE A 73 8.66 -7.05 -0.29
CA ILE A 73 8.77 -5.79 0.48
C ILE A 73 10.22 -5.28 0.59
N THR A 74 11.20 -6.17 0.42
CA THR A 74 12.64 -5.81 0.42
C THR A 74 13.26 -5.76 -0.98
N ALA A 75 12.43 -5.78 -2.03
CA ALA A 75 12.91 -5.78 -3.41
C ALA A 75 13.81 -4.57 -3.70
N PRO A 76 14.99 -4.73 -4.34
CA PRO A 76 15.96 -3.65 -4.52
C PRO A 76 15.39 -2.41 -5.19
N ARG A 77 14.51 -2.58 -6.19
CA ARG A 77 13.85 -1.47 -6.90
C ARG A 77 12.93 -0.67 -5.98
N LEU A 78 12.20 -1.34 -5.09
CA LEU A 78 11.35 -0.69 -4.10
C LEU A 78 12.18 0.05 -3.04
N CYS A 79 13.23 -0.59 -2.52
CA CYS A 79 14.13 0.03 -1.54
C CYS A 79 14.80 1.29 -2.10
N ALA A 80 15.28 1.25 -3.35
CA ALA A 80 15.86 2.42 -4.00
C ALA A 80 14.82 3.53 -4.24
N ALA A 81 13.57 3.18 -4.59
CA ALA A 81 12.50 4.17 -4.71
C ALA A 81 12.15 4.82 -3.36
N LEU A 82 12.16 4.04 -2.28
CA LEU A 82 12.00 4.55 -0.91
C LEU A 82 13.14 5.49 -0.53
N ASP A 83 14.38 5.18 -0.88
CA ASP A 83 15.51 6.11 -0.70
C ASP A 83 15.29 7.43 -1.45
N GLN A 84 14.73 7.40 -2.67
CA GLN A 84 14.45 8.62 -3.44
C GLN A 84 13.36 9.49 -2.81
N VAL A 85 12.28 8.90 -2.26
CA VAL A 85 11.15 9.68 -1.72
C VAL A 85 11.28 10.01 -0.23
N ALA A 86 11.84 9.11 0.58
CA ALA A 86 12.00 9.29 2.02
C ALA A 86 13.37 9.88 2.37
N GLY A 87 14.36 9.71 1.50
CA GLY A 87 15.77 10.00 1.78
C GLY A 87 16.50 8.78 2.35
N PRO A 88 17.77 8.54 1.94
CA PRO A 88 18.57 7.44 2.45
C PRO A 88 18.69 7.47 3.98
N GLY A 89 18.46 6.31 4.61
CA GLY A 89 18.56 6.16 6.08
C GLY A 89 17.42 6.80 6.88
N ARG A 90 16.36 7.30 6.22
CA ARG A 90 15.19 7.91 6.87
C ARG A 90 13.97 6.99 6.96
N TRP A 91 14.12 5.74 6.55
CA TRP A 91 13.07 4.73 6.61
C TRP A 91 13.67 3.39 7.08
N VAL A 92 12.81 2.52 7.63
CA VAL A 92 13.22 1.22 8.17
C VAL A 92 12.69 0.10 7.28
N PRO A 93 13.56 -0.82 6.82
CA PRO A 93 13.13 -2.02 6.10
C PRO A 93 12.12 -2.84 6.90
N ARG A 94 11.08 -3.30 6.21
CA ARG A 94 10.05 -4.17 6.80
C ARG A 94 10.41 -5.63 6.55
N THR A 95 9.99 -6.51 7.45
CA THR A 95 10.11 -7.97 7.33
C THR A 95 8.80 -8.65 6.92
N GLY A 96 7.81 -7.84 6.52
CA GLY A 96 6.50 -8.32 6.16
C GLY A 96 5.61 -7.19 5.69
N ILE A 97 4.51 -7.58 5.06
CA ILE A 97 3.51 -6.70 4.49
C ILE A 97 2.32 -6.66 5.45
N GLY A 98 1.66 -5.51 5.51
CA GLY A 98 0.43 -5.32 6.27
C GLY A 98 -0.73 -6.17 5.77
N THR A 99 -1.95 -5.78 6.11
CA THR A 99 -3.15 -6.56 5.79
C THR A 99 -3.43 -6.61 4.28
N PHE A 100 -4.13 -7.67 3.86
CA PHE A 100 -4.51 -7.90 2.47
C PHE A 100 -6.03 -7.93 2.34
N PRO A 101 -6.66 -6.89 1.76
CA PRO A 101 -8.06 -6.96 1.36
C PRO A 101 -8.16 -7.71 0.01
N ILE A 102 -8.67 -8.94 0.03
CA ILE A 102 -8.94 -9.73 -1.18
C ILE A 102 -10.40 -9.56 -1.54
N ARG A 103 -10.66 -8.97 -2.72
CA ARG A 103 -11.99 -8.59 -3.18
C ARG A 103 -12.54 -9.65 -4.12
N PHE A 104 -13.83 -9.92 -3.98
CA PHE A 104 -14.58 -10.85 -4.83
C PHE A 104 -15.73 -10.10 -5.52
N PRO A 105 -16.03 -10.41 -6.79
CA PRO A 105 -17.06 -9.74 -7.60
C PRO A 105 -18.48 -10.20 -7.21
N LEU A 106 -18.86 -9.98 -5.96
CA LEU A 106 -20.22 -10.24 -5.46
C LEU A 106 -21.05 -8.97 -5.51
N ASP A 107 -22.35 -9.11 -5.79
CA ASP A 107 -23.33 -8.03 -5.74
C ASP A 107 -23.78 -7.73 -4.31
N VAL A 108 -22.80 -7.57 -3.41
CA VAL A 108 -22.99 -7.25 -2.00
C VAL A 108 -21.93 -6.22 -1.60
N PRO A 109 -22.30 -5.10 -0.95
CA PRO A 109 -21.34 -4.09 -0.51
C PRO A 109 -20.30 -4.69 0.46
N PRO A 110 -19.00 -4.38 0.30
CA PRO A 110 -17.97 -4.93 1.18
C PRO A 110 -17.90 -4.22 2.54
N GLY A 111 -18.48 -3.03 2.67
CA GLY A 111 -18.64 -2.29 3.93
C GLY A 111 -17.36 -1.61 4.45
N ASP A 112 -16.27 -1.69 3.69
CA ASP A 112 -14.93 -1.21 4.02
C ASP A 112 -14.32 -0.30 2.93
N ASP A 113 -15.15 0.17 1.99
CA ASP A 113 -14.78 0.89 0.77
C ASP A 113 -14.97 2.42 0.90
N GLY A 114 -15.20 2.89 2.12
CA GLY A 114 -15.29 4.31 2.44
C GLY A 114 -13.95 5.05 2.32
N TRP A 115 -14.03 6.34 1.98
CA TRP A 115 -12.88 7.24 2.01
C TRP A 115 -12.35 7.41 3.44
N HIS A 116 -11.05 7.18 3.61
CA HIS A 116 -10.37 7.36 4.88
C HIS A 116 -8.93 7.85 4.66
N ILE A 117 -8.27 8.22 5.75
CA ILE A 117 -6.83 8.45 5.83
C ILE A 117 -6.26 7.46 6.85
N GLU A 118 -5.00 7.09 6.67
CA GLU A 118 -4.32 6.17 7.58
C GLU A 118 -4.00 6.88 8.91
N SER A 119 -4.27 6.20 10.03
CA SER A 119 -3.96 6.73 11.37
C SER A 119 -2.46 6.68 11.65
N THR A 120 -1.97 7.61 12.46
CA THR A 120 -0.60 7.50 12.99
C THR A 120 -0.52 6.41 14.07
N GLY A 121 -1.60 6.21 14.80
CA GLY A 121 -1.73 5.17 15.81
C GLY A 121 -3.03 5.30 16.63
N PRO A 122 -3.17 4.52 17.72
CA PRO A 122 -4.26 4.68 18.66
C PRO A 122 -4.04 5.91 19.56
N GLY A 123 -5.11 6.65 19.83
CA GLY A 123 -5.17 7.70 20.83
C GLY A 123 -5.38 7.13 22.24
N PRO A 124 -5.49 8.00 23.26
CA PRO A 124 -5.62 7.59 24.66
C PRO A 124 -6.82 6.69 24.97
N ASP A 125 -7.89 6.79 24.18
CA ASP A 125 -9.12 6.00 24.29
C ASP A 125 -9.16 4.80 23.32
N GLY A 126 -8.06 4.55 22.60
CA GLY A 126 -7.96 3.50 21.59
C GLY A 126 -8.54 3.87 20.22
N SER A 127 -9.12 5.08 20.06
CA SER A 127 -9.59 5.55 18.76
C SER A 127 -8.41 5.89 17.83
N PRO A 128 -8.53 5.72 16.51
CA PRO A 128 -7.46 6.10 15.59
C PRO A 128 -7.26 7.62 15.57
N ILE A 129 -6.03 8.07 15.75
CA ILE A 129 -5.64 9.49 15.66
C ILE A 129 -4.68 9.74 14.50
N VAL A 130 -4.57 11.00 14.08
CA VAL A 130 -3.56 11.47 13.13
C VAL A 130 -2.75 12.58 13.78
N ASP A 131 -1.50 12.27 14.13
CA ASP A 131 -0.56 13.22 14.71
C ASP A 131 0.29 13.88 13.60
N PRO A 132 0.18 15.20 13.39
CA PRO A 132 0.95 15.91 12.38
C PRO A 132 2.45 15.96 12.66
N LYS A 133 2.84 15.75 13.92
CA LYS A 133 4.23 15.77 14.38
C LYS A 133 4.85 14.39 14.37
N SER A 134 4.08 13.35 14.03
CA SER A 134 4.62 12.00 13.92
C SER A 134 5.59 11.94 12.75
N CYS A 135 6.85 11.62 13.08
CA CYS A 135 7.89 11.27 12.12
C CYS A 135 8.06 9.74 11.98
N GLU A 136 7.17 8.96 12.60
CA GLU A 136 7.29 7.49 12.64
C GLU A 136 6.78 6.82 11.35
N ARG A 137 5.97 7.55 10.58
CA ARG A 137 5.42 7.08 9.30
C ARG A 137 5.81 8.04 8.19
N VAL A 138 6.54 7.52 7.22
CA VAL A 138 7.06 8.33 6.10
C VAL A 138 6.25 8.11 4.82
N VAL A 139 6.00 6.85 4.46
CA VAL A 139 5.28 6.47 3.23
C VAL A 139 4.34 5.31 3.51
N PHE A 140 3.14 5.34 2.92
CA PHE A 140 2.23 4.20 2.87
C PHE A 140 2.37 3.47 1.54
N LEU A 141 2.52 2.15 1.58
CA LEU A 141 2.73 1.31 0.39
C LEU A 141 1.48 0.51 0.05
N LEU A 142 0.98 0.70 -1.18
CA LEU A 142 -0.04 -0.15 -1.79
C LEU A 142 0.65 -1.12 -2.75
N MET A 143 0.83 -2.37 -2.32
CA MET A 143 1.48 -3.41 -3.10
C MET A 143 0.44 -4.29 -3.80
N LEU A 144 0.59 -4.48 -5.11
CA LEU A 144 -0.33 -5.26 -5.93
C LEU A 144 0.28 -6.63 -6.27
N PHE A 145 -0.45 -7.71 -5.98
CA PHE A 145 -0.04 -9.10 -6.22
C PHE A 145 -0.81 -9.77 -7.38
N SER A 146 -1.75 -9.03 -7.96
CA SER A 146 -2.47 -9.35 -9.19
C SER A 146 -2.48 -8.12 -10.09
N ASP A 147 -2.78 -8.34 -11.37
CA ASP A 147 -3.15 -7.22 -12.24
C ASP A 147 -4.48 -6.63 -11.75
N VAL A 148 -4.60 -5.30 -11.79
CA VAL A 148 -5.78 -4.58 -11.28
C VAL A 148 -6.20 -3.53 -12.31
N GLY A 149 -7.37 -3.75 -12.90
CA GLY A 149 -8.07 -2.84 -13.78
C GLY A 149 -9.33 -2.23 -13.12
N PRO A 150 -10.12 -1.46 -13.89
CA PRO A 150 -11.30 -0.76 -13.36
C PRO A 150 -12.38 -1.67 -12.77
N GLY A 151 -12.45 -2.93 -13.21
CA GLY A 151 -13.41 -3.93 -12.74
C GLY A 151 -12.93 -4.75 -11.53
N ASP A 152 -11.65 -4.62 -11.14
CA ASP A 152 -11.01 -5.50 -10.15
C ASP A 152 -11.05 -4.91 -8.72
N ALA A 153 -12.08 -4.10 -8.44
CA ALA A 153 -12.25 -3.35 -7.19
C ALA A 153 -10.97 -2.61 -6.75
N PRO A 154 -10.37 -1.76 -7.61
CA PRO A 154 -9.10 -1.10 -7.31
C PRO A 154 -9.20 -0.18 -6.09
N THR A 155 -8.13 -0.13 -5.29
CA THR A 155 -7.95 0.95 -4.31
C THR A 155 -7.91 2.29 -5.03
N ARG A 156 -8.83 3.19 -4.69
CA ARG A 156 -8.88 4.54 -5.25
C ARG A 156 -8.12 5.49 -4.34
N VAL A 157 -7.14 6.19 -4.90
CA VAL A 157 -6.40 7.27 -4.23
C VAL A 157 -6.88 8.60 -4.80
N ARG A 158 -7.25 9.53 -3.92
CA ARG A 158 -7.62 10.88 -4.34
C ARG A 158 -6.36 11.73 -4.46
N VAL A 159 -5.96 12.03 -5.69
CA VAL A 159 -4.79 12.88 -5.98
C VAL A 159 -4.86 14.20 -5.20
N GLY A 160 -3.76 14.57 -4.55
CA GLY A 160 -3.61 15.78 -3.74
C GLY A 160 -4.27 15.72 -2.36
N SER A 161 -4.86 14.58 -1.96
CA SER A 161 -5.59 14.49 -0.70
C SER A 161 -4.72 14.64 0.55
N HIS A 162 -3.41 14.38 0.47
CA HIS A 162 -2.47 14.57 1.58
C HIS A 162 -2.43 16.02 2.04
N THR A 163 -2.36 16.98 1.12
CA THR A 163 -2.38 18.42 1.45
C THR A 163 -3.76 18.89 1.91
N HIS A 164 -4.83 18.39 1.29
CA HIS A 164 -6.20 18.74 1.67
C HIS A 164 -6.54 18.23 3.06
N ALA A 165 -6.17 16.99 3.37
CA ALA A 165 -6.34 16.40 4.70
C ALA A 165 -5.50 17.15 5.74
N ALA A 166 -4.22 17.43 5.46
CA ALA A 166 -3.37 18.21 6.36
C ALA A 166 -3.97 19.59 6.68
N ARG A 167 -4.46 20.33 5.67
CA ARG A 167 -5.13 21.62 5.90
C ARG A 167 -6.37 21.53 6.77
N ARG A 168 -7.16 20.44 6.61
CA ARG A 168 -8.36 20.22 7.43
C ARG A 168 -8.04 19.84 8.86
N LEU A 169 -7.00 19.06 9.08
CA LEU A 169 -6.63 18.57 10.41
C LEU A 169 -5.80 19.59 11.20
N PHE A 170 -4.94 20.37 10.52
CA PHE A 170 -3.88 21.15 11.15
C PHE A 170 -3.89 22.64 10.76
N GLY A 171 -4.81 23.07 9.89
CA GLY A 171 -4.85 24.45 9.39
C GLY A 171 -3.79 24.74 8.32
N THR A 172 -3.64 26.02 7.96
CA THR A 172 -2.74 26.48 6.88
C THR A 172 -1.32 26.80 7.34
N GLU A 173 -1.10 26.94 8.65
CA GLU A 173 0.22 27.25 9.21
C GLU A 173 1.11 26.01 9.36
N GLY A 174 0.56 24.81 9.14
CA GLY A 174 1.24 23.54 9.38
C GLY A 174 1.45 23.28 10.88
N PRO A 175 2.00 22.12 11.27
CA PRO A 175 2.45 21.91 12.64
C PRO A 175 3.57 22.92 12.98
N ALA A 176 3.39 23.64 14.10
CA ALA A 176 4.43 24.47 14.71
C ALA A 176 5.61 23.64 15.22
#